data_AF-A0A6H1JPL2-F1
#
_entry.id   AF-A0A6H1JPL2-F1
#
_cell.length_a   1.000
_cell.length_b   1.000
_cell.length_c   1.000
_cell.angle_alpha   90.00
_cell.angle_beta   90.00
_cell.angle_gamma   90.00
#
_symmetry.space_group_name_H-M   'P 1'
#
loop_
_entity.id
_entity.type
_entity.pdbx_description
1 polymer ?
#
loop_
_entity_poly.entity_id
_entity_poly.type
_entity_poly.pdbx_seq_one_letter_code
_entity_poly.pdbx_strand_id
1 'polypeptide(L)'
;MAVLSPRTEDPAAPARGHALLVDEPRLLDASTARRRIAAHLTELDVSYPTAPSTPDVAVVCDAPEAAARLSGQGVPVVYLHCRHRATELPDVPAVTRLVQRPDWLSEVPTVSQEQLNCVQLLAPRRLTRNRSRAGCLVLVSVYEADDAERADFTDTFLRPAAAEAVRRTGHCDVVCDTGFTAVRKALGPVAGVRVHRAADVDFDALHAAAETFLASPTLTAVSLAWARNAPLTLLPPLGPDQRDLADRLRRLVPIEVAEDARRPAVWTPHPGPWAALGSDDDARREAQRIARRVRQLALIPTVF
;
A
#
# COMPACT_ATOMS: atom_id res chain seq x y z
N MET A 1 38.59 -10.07 55.31
CA MET A 1 37.47 -10.89 54.80
C MET A 1 36.40 -9.96 54.26
N ALA A 2 36.38 -9.75 52.95
CA ALA A 2 35.32 -8.99 52.27
C ALA A 2 34.30 -10.01 51.74
N VAL A 3 33.06 -9.91 52.21
CA VAL A 3 31.93 -10.72 51.76
C VAL A 3 31.49 -10.19 50.40
N LEU A 4 31.64 -11.02 49.36
CA LEU A 4 31.09 -10.77 48.03
C LEU A 4 29.57 -10.98 48.07
N SER A 5 28.79 -9.92 47.94
CA SER A 5 27.36 -10.02 47.65
C SER A 5 27.17 -10.60 46.24
N PRO A 6 26.28 -11.58 46.04
CA PRO A 6 25.96 -12.06 44.71
C PRO A 6 25.26 -10.95 43.92
N ARG A 7 25.73 -10.71 42.69
CA ARG A 7 25.03 -9.90 41.69
C ARG A 7 23.69 -10.57 41.42
N THR A 8 22.61 -9.88 41.78
CA THR A 8 21.26 -10.19 41.31
C THR A 8 21.28 -10.10 39.78
N GLU A 9 21.04 -11.23 39.11
CA GLU A 9 20.74 -11.24 37.68
C GLU A 9 19.48 -10.41 37.45
N ASP A 10 19.56 -9.43 36.55
CA ASP A 10 18.39 -8.70 36.07
C ASP A 10 17.37 -9.71 35.52
N PRO A 11 16.08 -9.63 35.88
CA PRO A 11 15.07 -10.50 35.31
C PRO A 11 15.05 -10.27 33.79
N ALA A 12 15.23 -11.37 33.04
CA ALA A 12 15.15 -11.37 31.58
C ALA A 12 13.87 -10.63 31.16
N ALA A 13 14.02 -9.63 30.28
CA ALA A 13 12.88 -8.91 29.74
C ALA A 13 11.85 -9.92 29.20
N PRO A 14 10.54 -9.70 29.40
CA PRO A 14 9.53 -10.62 28.91
C PRO A 14 9.72 -10.81 27.40
N ALA A 15 9.69 -12.07 26.96
CA ALA A 15 9.81 -12.41 25.55
C ALA A 15 8.72 -11.64 24.76
N ARG A 16 9.16 -10.83 23.80
CA ARG A 16 8.23 -10.13 22.92
C ARG A 16 7.60 -11.16 21.99
N GLY A 17 6.28 -11.09 21.82
CA GLY A 17 5.61 -11.91 20.82
C GLY A 17 6.16 -11.62 19.42
N HIS A 18 6.17 -12.63 18.56
CA HIS A 18 6.74 -12.60 17.22
C HIS A 18 5.62 -12.56 16.16
N ALA A 19 5.62 -11.51 15.34
CA ALA A 19 4.68 -11.34 14.23
C ALA A 19 5.38 -11.49 12.88
N LEU A 20 4.86 -12.37 12.03
CA LEU A 20 5.27 -12.48 10.64
C LEU A 20 4.38 -11.61 9.75
N LEU A 21 4.99 -10.76 8.93
CA LEU A 21 4.28 -9.93 7.97
C LEU A 21 4.56 -10.41 6.54
N VAL A 22 3.51 -10.82 5.84
CA VAL A 22 3.56 -11.31 4.46
C VAL A 22 2.68 -10.44 3.58
N ASP A 23 3.18 -10.10 2.41
CA ASP A 23 2.45 -9.42 1.33
C ASP A 23 2.64 -10.16 0.01
N GLU A 24 1.74 -9.94 -0.94
CA GLU A 24 2.05 -10.16 -2.36
C GLU A 24 2.94 -9.00 -2.84
N PRO A 25 4.27 -9.21 -3.01
CA PRO A 25 5.21 -8.12 -3.28
C PRO A 25 5.00 -7.46 -4.66
N ARG A 26 4.24 -8.14 -5.54
CA ARG A 26 3.85 -7.62 -6.85
C ARG A 26 2.67 -6.66 -6.78
N LEU A 27 1.94 -6.63 -5.65
CA LEU A 27 0.77 -5.78 -5.45
C LEU A 27 1.14 -4.55 -4.62
N LEU A 28 1.01 -3.37 -5.23
CA LEU A 28 1.28 -2.10 -4.55
C LEU A 28 0.44 -1.92 -3.28
N ASP A 29 -0.86 -2.21 -3.36
CA ASP A 29 -1.79 -2.06 -2.22
C ASP A 29 -1.42 -2.99 -1.06
N ALA A 30 -1.03 -4.23 -1.35
CA ALA A 30 -0.59 -5.21 -0.35
C ALA A 30 0.70 -4.77 0.36
N SER A 31 1.69 -4.34 -0.42
CA SER A 31 2.96 -3.82 0.11
C SER A 31 2.75 -2.59 1.00
N THR A 32 1.83 -1.71 0.59
CA THR A 32 1.46 -0.50 1.33
C THR A 32 0.78 -0.84 2.65
N ALA A 33 -0.23 -1.71 2.61
CA ALA A 33 -0.97 -2.13 3.78
C ALA A 33 -0.05 -2.75 4.83
N ARG A 34 0.80 -3.71 4.41
CA ARG A 34 1.79 -4.34 5.28
C ARG A 34 2.69 -3.32 5.97
N ARG A 35 3.26 -2.36 5.22
CA ARG A 35 4.14 -1.32 5.79
C ARG A 35 3.42 -0.42 6.81
N ARG A 36 2.19 0.00 6.49
CA ARG A 36 1.39 0.86 7.36
C ARG A 36 1.02 0.12 8.65
N ILE A 37 0.65 -1.16 8.57
CA ILE A 37 0.40 -2.01 9.76
C ILE A 37 1.69 -2.22 10.57
N ALA A 38 2.80 -2.56 9.91
CA ALA A 38 4.11 -2.77 10.56
C ALA A 38 4.54 -1.57 11.41
N ALA A 39 4.26 -0.36 10.94
CA ALA A 39 4.59 0.87 11.64
C ALA A 39 3.90 1.03 13.02
N HIS A 40 2.90 0.21 13.34
CA HIS A 40 2.17 0.19 14.60
C HIS A 40 2.43 -1.06 15.47
N LEU A 41 3.33 -1.95 15.04
CA LEU A 41 3.69 -3.19 15.75
C LEU A 41 5.01 -3.06 16.52
N THR A 42 5.27 -1.91 17.15
CA THR A 42 6.54 -1.61 17.85
C THR A 42 6.78 -2.44 19.12
N GLU A 43 5.75 -3.13 19.60
CA GLU A 43 5.76 -3.95 20.82
C GLU A 43 6.07 -5.42 20.53
N LEU A 44 6.01 -5.85 19.26
CA LEU A 44 6.29 -7.21 18.82
C LEU A 44 7.63 -7.26 18.08
N ASP A 45 8.26 -8.42 18.09
CA ASP A 45 9.33 -8.71 17.15
C ASP A 45 8.70 -8.96 15.79
N VAL A 46 9.05 -8.16 14.79
CA VAL A 46 8.45 -8.22 13.46
C VAL A 46 9.45 -8.82 12.48
N SER A 47 9.07 -9.91 11.82
CA SER A 47 9.85 -10.49 10.72
C SER A 47 9.11 -10.45 9.39
N TYR A 48 9.89 -10.60 8.33
CA TYR A 48 9.42 -10.75 6.95
C TYR A 48 9.76 -12.18 6.47
N PRO A 49 9.27 -12.63 5.29
CA PRO A 49 9.35 -14.03 4.82
C PRO A 49 10.76 -14.60 4.53
N THR A 50 11.80 -14.05 5.14
CA THR A 50 13.21 -14.45 4.98
C THR A 50 13.75 -15.24 6.18
N ALA A 51 13.03 -15.29 7.30
CA ALA A 51 13.48 -15.93 8.54
C ALA A 51 12.75 -17.27 8.81
N PRO A 52 13.46 -18.34 9.21
CA PRO A 52 12.89 -19.66 9.48
C PRO A 52 12.19 -19.79 10.85
N SER A 53 11.89 -18.67 11.52
CA SER A 53 11.24 -18.66 12.84
C SER A 53 9.74 -18.93 12.74
N THR A 54 9.20 -19.77 13.63
CA THR A 54 7.75 -19.98 13.77
C THR A 54 7.12 -18.76 14.46
N PRO A 55 6.23 -18.01 13.80
CA PRO A 55 5.61 -16.84 14.39
C PRO A 55 4.44 -17.17 15.30
N ASP A 56 4.20 -16.31 16.30
CA ASP A 56 3.03 -16.39 17.18
C ASP A 56 1.75 -15.94 16.46
N VAL A 57 1.89 -15.05 15.47
CA VAL A 57 0.80 -14.52 14.65
C VAL A 57 1.32 -14.10 13.29
N ALA A 58 0.48 -14.17 12.25
CA ALA A 58 0.79 -13.65 10.94
C ALA A 58 -0.23 -12.62 10.44
N VAL A 59 0.26 -11.56 9.79
CA VAL A 59 -0.55 -10.67 8.95
C VAL A 59 -0.22 -10.98 7.50
N VAL A 60 -1.25 -11.29 6.71
CA VAL A 60 -1.08 -11.66 5.30
C VAL A 60 -1.91 -10.73 4.43
N CYS A 61 -1.24 -9.92 3.61
CA CYS A 61 -1.84 -8.97 2.68
C CYS A 61 -1.87 -9.56 1.26
N ASP A 62 -3.05 -9.89 0.75
CA ASP A 62 -3.28 -10.40 -0.62
C ASP A 62 -2.42 -11.60 -1.08
N ALA A 63 -1.90 -12.39 -0.14
CA ALA A 63 -1.13 -13.61 -0.43
C ALA A 63 -1.88 -14.87 0.08
N PRO A 64 -2.95 -15.32 -0.60
CA PRO A 64 -3.84 -16.39 -0.11
C PRO A 64 -3.12 -17.72 0.13
N GLU A 65 -2.14 -18.07 -0.71
CA GLU A 65 -1.33 -19.28 -0.54
C GLU A 65 -0.50 -19.25 0.75
N ALA A 66 0.04 -18.09 1.11
CA ALA A 66 0.79 -17.92 2.35
C ALA A 66 -0.14 -18.02 3.58
N ALA A 67 -1.33 -17.45 3.50
CA ALA A 67 -2.34 -17.58 4.56
C ALA A 67 -2.80 -19.03 4.75
N ALA A 68 -3.03 -19.76 3.66
CA ALA A 68 -3.37 -21.19 3.71
C ALA A 68 -2.26 -22.03 4.36
N ARG A 69 -1.00 -21.81 3.94
CA ARG A 69 0.15 -22.50 4.51
C ARG A 69 0.32 -22.23 6.01
N LEU A 70 0.25 -20.96 6.43
CA LEU A 70 0.44 -20.56 7.82
C LEU A 70 -0.71 -21.07 8.72
N SER A 71 -1.95 -20.99 8.24
CA SER A 71 -3.10 -21.56 8.96
C SER A 71 -2.98 -23.08 9.11
N GLY A 72 -2.51 -23.77 8.08
CA GLY A 72 -2.22 -25.22 8.14
C GLY A 72 -1.10 -25.60 9.12
N GLN A 73 -0.25 -24.63 9.50
CA GLN A 73 0.79 -24.78 10.53
C GLN A 73 0.29 -24.41 11.93
N GLY A 74 -1.00 -24.07 12.09
CA GLY A 74 -1.58 -23.64 13.36
C GLY A 74 -1.26 -22.20 13.74
N VAL A 75 -0.65 -21.41 12.84
CA VAL A 75 -0.36 -19.99 13.09
C VAL A 75 -1.66 -19.19 12.96
N PRO A 76 -2.07 -18.38 13.95
CA PRO A 76 -3.18 -17.45 13.82
C PRO A 76 -2.93 -16.43 12.70
N VAL A 77 -3.77 -16.46 11.66
CA VAL A 77 -3.66 -15.53 10.51
C VAL A 77 -4.71 -14.42 10.56
N VAL A 78 -4.25 -13.18 10.43
CA VAL A 78 -5.06 -12.02 10.03
C VAL A 78 -4.84 -11.78 8.53
N TYR A 79 -5.82 -12.17 7.72
CA TYR A 79 -5.78 -11.95 6.29
C TYR A 79 -6.43 -10.60 5.95
N LEU A 80 -5.76 -9.80 5.12
CA LEU A 80 -6.26 -8.53 4.61
C LEU A 80 -6.24 -8.54 3.08
N HIS A 81 -7.41 -8.34 2.47
CA HIS A 81 -7.52 -7.98 1.06
C HIS A 81 -7.42 -6.46 0.93
N CYS A 82 -6.37 -5.95 0.29
CA CYS A 82 -6.03 -4.52 0.27
C CYS A 82 -6.33 -3.86 -1.07
N ARG A 83 -6.54 -4.64 -2.12
CA ARG A 83 -6.82 -4.16 -3.49
C ARG A 83 -8.31 -3.86 -3.68
N HIS A 84 -8.60 -2.92 -4.59
CA HIS A 84 -9.93 -2.85 -5.17
C HIS A 84 -10.17 -4.07 -6.06
N ARG A 85 -11.38 -4.63 -6.03
CA ARG A 85 -11.81 -5.71 -6.91
C ARG A 85 -13.27 -5.53 -7.29
N ALA A 86 -13.56 -5.57 -8.58
CA ALA A 86 -14.94 -5.56 -9.06
C ALA A 86 -15.64 -6.93 -8.91
N THR A 87 -14.91 -7.97 -8.51
CA THR A 87 -15.34 -9.38 -8.48
C THR A 87 -15.17 -10.04 -7.09
N GLU A 88 -15.42 -11.36 -7.02
CA GLU A 88 -15.44 -12.14 -5.79
C GLU A 88 -14.10 -12.18 -5.05
N LEU A 89 -14.17 -12.20 -3.72
CA LEU A 89 -13.01 -12.28 -2.85
C LEU A 89 -12.52 -13.73 -2.72
N PRO A 90 -11.21 -13.98 -2.59
CA PRO A 90 -10.72 -15.34 -2.37
C PRO A 90 -11.24 -15.90 -1.04
N ASP A 91 -11.57 -17.19 -1.05
CA ASP A 91 -11.83 -17.93 0.19
C ASP A 91 -10.49 -18.35 0.81
N VAL A 92 -10.20 -17.81 1.99
CA VAL A 92 -8.89 -17.92 2.63
C VAL A 92 -9.08 -18.36 4.07
N PRO A 93 -8.44 -19.44 4.52
CA PRO A 93 -8.46 -19.82 5.93
C PRO A 93 -7.67 -18.77 6.73
N ALA A 94 -8.35 -18.13 7.67
CA ALA A 94 -7.77 -17.14 8.57
C ALA A 94 -8.65 -16.99 9.82
N VAL A 95 -8.03 -16.71 10.96
CA VAL A 95 -8.76 -16.39 12.21
C VAL A 95 -9.53 -15.09 12.06
N THR A 96 -9.01 -14.15 11.26
CA THR A 96 -9.71 -12.93 10.90
C THR A 96 -9.52 -12.63 9.43
N ARG A 97 -10.64 -12.43 8.72
CA ARG A 97 -10.67 -11.95 7.33
C ARG A 97 -11.09 -10.49 7.32
N LEU A 98 -10.22 -9.65 6.78
CA LEU A 98 -10.41 -8.21 6.61
C LEU A 98 -10.42 -7.88 5.12
N VAL A 99 -11.22 -6.88 4.74
CA VAL A 99 -11.28 -6.35 3.38
C VAL A 99 -11.22 -4.83 3.43
N GLN A 100 -10.24 -4.24 2.74
CA GLN A 100 -10.15 -2.80 2.58
C GLN A 100 -11.24 -2.34 1.62
N ARG A 101 -12.33 -1.83 2.19
CA ARG A 101 -13.51 -1.36 1.46
C ARG A 101 -13.99 -0.08 2.10
N PRO A 102 -13.49 1.09 1.66
CA PRO A 102 -13.97 2.34 2.19
C PRO A 102 -15.43 2.58 1.83
N ASP A 103 -16.12 3.37 2.65
CA ASP A 103 -17.58 3.54 2.55
C ASP A 103 -18.01 4.08 1.18
N TRP A 104 -17.23 5.01 0.61
CA TRP A 104 -17.48 5.61 -0.69
C TRP A 104 -17.34 4.64 -1.88
N LEU A 105 -16.67 3.51 -1.68
CA LEU A 105 -16.49 2.46 -2.70
C LEU A 105 -17.60 1.40 -2.62
N SER A 106 -18.34 1.36 -1.51
CA SER A 106 -19.31 0.31 -1.22
C SER A 106 -20.60 0.49 -2.03
N GLU A 107 -20.66 -0.08 -3.24
CA GLU A 107 -21.92 -0.62 -3.76
C GLU A 107 -22.03 -2.05 -3.24
N VAL A 108 -23.02 -2.32 -2.40
CA VAL A 108 -23.17 -3.58 -1.63
C VAL A 108 -23.07 -4.80 -2.56
N PRO A 109 -21.99 -5.62 -2.49
CA PRO A 109 -21.95 -6.86 -3.24
C PRO A 109 -22.77 -7.92 -2.50
N THR A 110 -23.60 -8.62 -3.26
CA THR A 110 -24.36 -9.84 -2.95
C THR A 110 -23.42 -11.03 -2.73
N VAL A 111 -22.52 -10.95 -1.77
CA VAL A 111 -21.78 -12.12 -1.26
C VAL A 111 -22.27 -12.36 0.14
N SER A 112 -22.58 -13.61 0.50
CA SER A 112 -22.93 -14.04 1.86
C SER A 112 -22.03 -13.34 2.89
N GLN A 113 -22.57 -12.30 3.55
CA GLN A 113 -21.81 -11.28 4.28
C GLN A 113 -21.40 -11.72 5.68
N GLU A 114 -21.73 -12.94 6.10
CA GLU A 114 -21.77 -13.29 7.51
C GLU A 114 -20.41 -13.36 8.20
N GLN A 115 -19.27 -13.16 7.50
CA GLN A 115 -17.93 -13.30 8.08
C GLN A 115 -16.86 -12.29 7.63
N LEU A 116 -17.16 -11.29 6.79
CA LEU A 116 -16.15 -10.34 6.30
C LEU A 116 -16.14 -9.02 7.09
N ASN A 117 -15.03 -8.71 7.74
CA ASN A 117 -14.85 -7.43 8.43
C ASN A 117 -14.32 -6.39 7.44
N CYS A 118 -15.10 -5.34 7.16
CA CYS A 118 -14.64 -4.24 6.32
C CYS A 118 -13.73 -3.30 7.12
N VAL A 119 -12.67 -2.81 6.49
CA VAL A 119 -11.80 -1.75 7.01
C VAL A 119 -11.74 -0.59 6.01
N GLN A 120 -11.59 0.63 6.52
CA GLN A 120 -11.43 1.84 5.69
C GLN A 120 -10.05 1.87 5.02
N LEU A 121 -9.79 2.93 4.24
CA LEU A 121 -8.45 3.18 3.68
C LEU A 121 -7.40 3.18 4.79
N LEU A 122 -6.25 2.55 4.54
CA LEU A 122 -5.12 2.62 5.46
C LEU A 122 -4.34 3.90 5.17
N ALA A 123 -4.37 4.93 6.02
CA ALA A 123 -3.62 6.16 5.78
C ALA A 123 -2.12 6.05 6.16
N PRO A 124 -1.22 6.87 5.57
CA PRO A 124 0.17 7.00 6.01
C PRO A 124 0.27 7.38 7.49
N ARG A 125 1.26 6.82 8.21
CA ARG A 125 1.51 7.18 9.61
C ARG A 125 1.94 8.64 9.78
N ARG A 126 2.64 9.21 8.79
CA ARG A 126 3.11 10.61 8.79
C ARG A 126 2.39 11.42 7.71
N LEU A 127 1.62 12.41 8.15
CA LEU A 127 0.82 13.27 7.27
C LEU A 127 1.53 14.54 6.83
N THR A 128 2.63 14.91 7.48
CA THR A 128 3.35 16.15 7.17
C THR A 128 3.89 16.11 5.75
N ARG A 129 3.55 17.13 4.96
CA ARG A 129 4.21 17.43 3.68
C ARG A 129 5.52 18.16 3.97
N ASN A 130 6.52 17.96 3.11
CA ASN A 130 7.75 18.72 3.21
C ASN A 130 7.48 20.22 2.92
N ARG A 131 8.16 21.13 3.60
CA ARG A 131 8.00 22.58 3.38
C ARG A 131 8.59 23.02 2.03
N SER A 132 9.65 22.35 1.60
CA SER A 132 10.26 22.53 0.28
C SER A 132 9.96 21.30 -0.57
N ARG A 133 8.91 21.38 -1.39
CA ARG A 133 8.54 20.34 -2.35
C ARG A 133 9.21 20.62 -3.69
N ALA A 134 9.62 19.57 -4.37
CA ALA A 134 10.18 19.66 -5.70
C ALA A 134 9.95 18.34 -6.44
N GLY A 135 10.00 18.39 -7.76
CA GLY A 135 9.93 17.18 -8.59
C GLY A 135 8.54 16.56 -8.69
N CYS A 136 8.51 15.44 -9.39
CA CYS A 136 7.32 14.64 -9.63
C CYS A 136 7.49 13.24 -9.06
N LEU A 137 6.43 12.71 -8.43
CA LEU A 137 6.29 11.28 -8.16
C LEU A 137 5.28 10.69 -9.16
N VAL A 138 5.70 9.64 -9.87
CA VAL A 138 4.83 8.80 -10.69
C VAL A 138 4.76 7.41 -10.07
N LEU A 139 3.60 7.06 -9.51
CA LEU A 139 3.37 5.76 -8.87
C LEU A 139 2.62 4.81 -9.82
N VAL A 140 3.31 3.80 -10.33
CA VAL A 140 2.82 2.90 -11.38
C VAL A 140 2.47 1.54 -10.78
N SER A 141 1.22 1.11 -10.99
CA SER A 141 0.77 -0.26 -10.76
C SER A 141 0.39 -0.90 -12.07
N VAL A 142 1.06 -2.00 -12.41
CA VAL A 142 0.89 -2.73 -13.68
C VAL A 142 0.53 -4.20 -13.45
N TYR A 143 0.16 -4.57 -12.22
CA TYR A 143 -0.06 -5.95 -11.79
C TYR A 143 -1.08 -6.72 -12.64
N GLU A 144 -2.17 -6.06 -13.04
CA GLU A 144 -3.27 -6.72 -13.78
C GLU A 144 -3.11 -6.67 -15.30
N ALA A 145 -2.15 -5.89 -15.79
CA ALA A 145 -1.94 -5.75 -17.21
C ALA A 145 -1.17 -6.92 -17.78
N ASP A 146 -1.55 -7.36 -18.98
CA ASP A 146 -0.74 -8.31 -19.75
C ASP A 146 0.55 -7.64 -20.29
N ASP A 147 1.44 -8.44 -20.89
CA ASP A 147 2.72 -7.92 -21.40
C ASP A 147 2.54 -6.88 -22.52
N ALA A 148 1.47 -7.00 -23.34
CA ALA A 148 1.22 -6.11 -24.46
C ALA A 148 0.66 -4.76 -23.98
N GLU A 149 -0.33 -4.78 -23.07
CA GLU A 149 -0.89 -3.58 -22.43
C GLU A 149 0.20 -2.84 -21.63
N ARG A 150 1.08 -3.57 -20.92
CA ARG A 150 2.24 -2.98 -20.23
C ARG A 150 3.23 -2.31 -21.16
N ALA A 151 3.56 -2.98 -22.28
CA ALA A 151 4.50 -2.43 -23.26
C ALA A 151 3.92 -1.17 -23.92
N ASP A 152 2.68 -1.23 -24.38
CA ASP A 152 1.99 -0.09 -24.97
C ASP A 152 1.93 1.09 -23.99
N PHE A 153 1.42 0.89 -22.77
CA PHE A 153 1.38 1.92 -21.74
C PHE A 153 2.75 2.55 -21.47
N THR A 154 3.79 1.72 -21.41
CA THR A 154 5.15 2.20 -21.13
C THR A 154 5.66 3.12 -22.24
N ASP A 155 5.43 2.74 -23.50
CA ASP A 155 5.95 3.46 -24.66
C ASP A 155 5.08 4.65 -25.06
N THR A 156 3.76 4.51 -25.03
CA THR A 156 2.80 5.54 -25.47
C THR A 156 2.52 6.58 -24.40
N PHE A 157 2.57 6.20 -23.12
CA PHE A 157 2.20 7.10 -22.01
C PHE A 157 3.35 7.35 -21.03
N LEU A 158 3.88 6.31 -20.38
CA LEU A 158 4.78 6.48 -19.23
C LEU A 158 6.07 7.21 -19.60
N ARG A 159 6.69 6.86 -20.73
CA ARG A 159 7.91 7.50 -21.20
C ARG A 159 7.69 8.99 -21.54
N PRO A 160 6.68 9.39 -22.34
CA PRO A 160 6.31 10.78 -22.50
C PRO A 160 6.01 11.51 -21.19
N ALA A 161 5.28 10.88 -20.27
CA ALA A 161 4.96 11.46 -18.97
C ALA A 161 6.21 11.71 -18.11
N ALA A 162 7.15 10.77 -18.06
CA ALA A 162 8.38 10.93 -17.31
C ALA A 162 9.25 12.07 -17.88
N ALA A 163 9.35 12.18 -19.21
CA ALA A 163 10.07 13.27 -19.87
C ALA A 163 9.44 14.64 -19.58
N GLU A 164 8.12 14.71 -19.65
CA GLU A 164 7.37 15.92 -19.36
C GLU A 164 7.44 16.31 -17.87
N ALA A 165 7.42 15.34 -16.96
CA ALA A 165 7.62 15.53 -15.53
C ALA A 165 8.96 16.20 -15.26
N VAL A 166 10.05 15.68 -15.84
CA VAL A 166 11.39 16.27 -15.70
C VAL A 166 11.42 17.68 -16.28
N ARG A 167 10.86 17.89 -17.48
CA ARG A 167 10.84 19.21 -18.11
C ARG A 167 10.17 20.28 -17.23
N ARG A 168 9.14 19.91 -16.48
CA ARG A 168 8.38 20.85 -15.63
C ARG A 168 8.92 21.00 -14.22
N THR A 169 9.42 19.92 -13.63
CA THR A 169 9.71 19.85 -12.19
C THR A 169 11.20 19.59 -11.88
N GLY A 170 12.03 19.44 -12.91
CA GLY A 170 13.47 19.22 -12.83
C GLY A 170 13.88 17.77 -12.56
N HIS A 171 13.04 16.95 -11.92
CA HIS A 171 13.30 15.53 -11.70
C HIS A 171 12.01 14.72 -11.52
N CYS A 172 12.09 13.41 -11.74
CA CYS A 172 10.96 12.50 -11.63
C CYS A 172 11.37 11.19 -10.94
N ASP A 173 10.70 10.86 -9.84
CA ASP A 173 10.78 9.54 -9.22
C ASP A 173 9.62 8.68 -9.71
N VAL A 174 9.92 7.53 -10.32
CA VAL A 174 8.95 6.55 -10.80
C VAL A 174 9.03 5.33 -9.91
N VAL A 175 7.92 4.94 -9.28
CA VAL A 175 7.84 3.77 -8.40
C VAL A 175 6.93 2.73 -9.03
N CYS A 176 7.40 1.49 -9.20
CA CYS A 176 6.64 0.40 -9.84
C CYS A 176 6.52 -0.83 -8.94
N ASP A 177 5.35 -1.50 -8.95
CA ASP A 177 5.11 -2.76 -8.23
C ASP A 177 5.66 -3.99 -8.98
N THR A 178 5.30 -4.15 -10.24
CA THR A 178 5.80 -5.17 -11.18
C THR A 178 6.40 -4.53 -12.43
N GLY A 179 7.03 -5.34 -13.28
CA GLY A 179 7.61 -4.86 -14.54
C GLY A 179 8.82 -3.93 -14.37
N PHE A 180 9.38 -3.79 -13.17
CA PHE A 180 10.49 -2.86 -12.86
C PHE A 180 11.63 -2.89 -13.89
N THR A 181 12.11 -4.09 -14.27
CA THR A 181 13.22 -4.21 -15.24
C THR A 181 12.85 -3.62 -16.59
N ALA A 182 11.62 -3.83 -17.07
CA ALA A 182 11.14 -3.30 -18.34
C ALA A 182 10.94 -1.79 -18.26
N VAL A 183 10.29 -1.29 -17.20
CA VAL A 183 10.09 0.15 -16.98
C VAL A 183 11.43 0.88 -16.87
N ARG A 184 12.36 0.36 -16.06
CA ARG A 184 13.71 0.93 -15.91
C ARG A 184 14.45 0.99 -17.25
N LYS A 185 14.35 -0.07 -18.07
CA LYS A 185 14.96 -0.09 -19.40
C LYS A 185 14.32 0.96 -20.32
N ALA A 186 13.00 1.08 -20.33
CA ALA A 186 12.28 2.01 -21.19
C ALA A 186 12.53 3.48 -20.82
N LEU A 187 12.67 3.76 -19.51
CA LEU A 187 12.90 5.12 -18.99
C LEU A 187 14.37 5.50 -18.90
N GLY A 188 15.31 4.57 -19.06
CA GLY A 188 16.75 4.82 -19.01
C GLY A 188 17.25 5.98 -19.90
N PRO A 189 16.70 6.20 -21.11
CA PRO A 189 17.07 7.34 -21.94
C PRO A 189 16.59 8.71 -21.44
N VAL A 190 15.68 8.78 -20.46
CA VAL A 190 15.11 10.04 -19.97
C VAL A 190 15.95 10.56 -18.80
N ALA A 191 16.81 11.54 -19.07
CA ALA A 191 17.63 12.19 -18.04
C ALA A 191 16.76 12.79 -16.93
N GLY A 192 17.18 12.70 -15.67
CA GLY A 192 16.45 13.23 -14.52
C GLY A 192 15.36 12.30 -13.95
N VAL A 193 15.18 11.10 -14.55
CA VAL A 193 14.27 10.07 -14.04
C VAL A 193 15.01 9.08 -13.13
N ARG A 194 14.42 8.75 -11.99
CA ARG A 194 14.86 7.66 -11.10
C ARG A 194 13.75 6.63 -10.99
N VAL A 195 14.06 5.37 -11.26
CA VAL A 195 13.07 4.29 -11.21
C VAL A 195 13.34 3.41 -9.99
N HIS A 196 12.30 3.17 -9.19
CA HIS A 196 12.34 2.43 -7.93
C HIS A 196 11.39 1.25 -7.98
N ARG A 197 11.75 0.16 -7.29
CA ARG A 197 10.79 -0.90 -6.96
C ARG A 197 10.00 -0.47 -5.73
N ALA A 198 8.67 -0.63 -5.77
CA ALA A 198 7.81 -0.31 -4.64
C ALA A 198 8.28 -1.01 -3.35
N ALA A 199 8.72 -2.27 -3.46
CA ALA A 199 9.25 -3.07 -2.36
C ALA A 199 10.50 -2.48 -1.67
N ASP A 200 11.30 -1.67 -2.37
CA ASP A 200 12.62 -1.21 -1.91
C ASP A 200 12.64 0.26 -1.44
N VAL A 201 11.58 1.04 -1.69
CA VAL A 201 11.55 2.48 -1.42
C VAL A 201 10.38 2.90 -0.56
N ASP A 202 10.58 3.88 0.32
CA ASP A 202 9.50 4.55 1.05
C ASP A 202 8.80 5.58 0.16
N PHE A 203 7.81 5.15 -0.61
CA PHE A 203 7.02 6.04 -1.45
C PHE A 203 6.09 6.97 -0.66
N ASP A 204 5.78 6.68 0.61
CA ASP A 204 5.05 7.62 1.48
C ASP A 204 5.92 8.86 1.72
N ALA A 205 7.24 8.68 1.90
CA ALA A 205 8.21 9.76 2.01
C ALA A 205 8.45 10.48 0.68
N LEU A 206 8.56 9.75 -0.43
CA LEU A 206 8.66 10.36 -1.78
C LEU A 206 7.46 11.26 -2.08
N HIS A 207 6.24 10.79 -1.80
CA HIS A 207 5.03 11.58 -2.01
C HIS A 207 4.98 12.83 -1.11
N ALA A 208 5.53 12.76 0.11
CA ALA A 208 5.62 13.92 0.98
C ALA A 208 6.60 15.00 0.47
N ALA A 209 7.60 14.61 -0.33
CA ALA A 209 8.61 15.49 -0.92
C ALA A 209 8.25 15.99 -2.33
N ALA A 210 7.51 15.20 -3.11
CA ALA A 210 7.15 15.53 -4.48
C ALA A 210 6.21 16.75 -4.55
N GLU A 211 6.40 17.63 -5.52
CA GLU A 211 5.49 18.74 -5.82
C GLU A 211 4.26 18.27 -6.59
N THR A 212 4.49 17.43 -7.59
CA THR A 212 3.46 16.85 -8.46
C THR A 212 3.31 15.35 -8.20
N PHE A 213 2.08 14.83 -8.28
CA PHE A 213 1.78 13.42 -8.05
C PHE A 213 0.86 12.85 -9.13
N LEU A 214 1.39 11.91 -9.90
CA LEU A 214 0.64 11.09 -10.83
C LEU A 214 0.64 9.63 -10.33
N ALA A 215 -0.47 8.92 -10.44
CA ALA A 215 -0.51 7.53 -10.00
C ALA A 215 -1.52 6.66 -10.75
N SER A 216 -1.22 5.37 -10.89
CA SER A 216 -2.19 4.37 -11.32
C SER A 216 -3.37 4.34 -10.34
N PRO A 217 -4.60 4.13 -10.82
CA PRO A 217 -5.77 3.98 -9.96
C PRO A 217 -5.60 2.81 -8.98
N THR A 218 -5.27 3.12 -7.73
CA THR A 218 -5.04 2.16 -6.65
C THR A 218 -5.52 2.75 -5.33
N LEU A 219 -5.88 1.91 -4.35
CA LEU A 219 -6.29 2.43 -3.04
C LEU A 219 -5.10 3.10 -2.32
N THR A 220 -3.87 2.69 -2.63
CA THR A 220 -2.63 3.35 -2.19
C THR A 220 -2.53 4.79 -2.70
N ALA A 221 -2.73 5.02 -4.00
CA ALA A 221 -2.68 6.36 -4.57
C ALA A 221 -3.74 7.29 -3.96
N VAL A 222 -4.97 6.79 -3.83
CA VAL A 222 -6.09 7.53 -3.22
C VAL A 222 -5.78 7.87 -1.77
N SER A 223 -5.38 6.89 -0.97
CA SER A 223 -5.07 7.11 0.45
C SER A 223 -3.90 8.07 0.66
N LEU A 224 -2.88 8.05 -0.20
CA LEU A 224 -1.76 9.00 -0.18
C LEU A 224 -2.22 10.43 -0.43
N ALA A 225 -3.00 10.62 -1.49
CA ALA A 225 -3.44 11.94 -1.92
C ALA A 225 -4.44 12.52 -0.93
N TRP A 226 -5.44 11.73 -0.55
CA TRP A 226 -6.48 12.09 0.41
C TRP A 226 -5.90 12.45 1.79
N ALA A 227 -5.06 11.59 2.38
CA ALA A 227 -4.51 11.82 3.72
C ALA A 227 -3.61 13.06 3.83
N ARG A 228 -3.07 13.57 2.71
CA ARG A 228 -2.21 14.76 2.69
C ARG A 228 -2.87 15.97 2.03
N ASN A 229 -4.16 15.86 1.70
CA ASN A 229 -4.86 16.85 0.90
C ASN A 229 -4.03 17.28 -0.34
N ALA A 230 -3.46 16.28 -1.02
CA ALA A 230 -2.57 16.48 -2.15
C ALA A 230 -3.35 16.40 -3.46
N PRO A 231 -3.01 17.21 -4.47
CA PRO A 231 -3.50 16.98 -5.81
C PRO A 231 -3.09 15.59 -6.33
N LEU A 232 -3.97 14.94 -7.08
CA LEU A 232 -3.71 13.66 -7.74
C LEU A 232 -4.18 13.74 -9.18
N THR A 233 -3.34 13.29 -10.10
CA THR A 233 -3.74 12.96 -11.46
C THR A 233 -3.60 11.45 -11.67
N LEU A 234 -4.67 10.82 -12.13
CA LEU A 234 -4.64 9.39 -12.42
C LEU A 234 -3.93 9.13 -13.75
N LEU A 235 -3.05 8.13 -13.76
CA LEU A 235 -2.52 7.55 -14.99
C LEU A 235 -3.66 6.81 -15.74
N PRO A 236 -3.52 6.55 -17.04
CA PRO A 236 -4.41 5.66 -17.76
C PRO A 236 -4.59 4.34 -17.00
N PRO A 237 -5.84 3.91 -16.72
CA PRO A 237 -6.11 2.69 -15.98
C PRO A 237 -5.71 1.45 -16.77
N LEU A 238 -5.02 0.53 -16.11
CA LEU A 238 -4.56 -0.74 -16.67
C LEU A 238 -5.36 -1.90 -16.08
N GLY A 239 -6.05 -2.65 -16.92
CA GLY A 239 -6.97 -3.69 -16.47
C GLY A 239 -8.32 -3.19 -15.92
N PRO A 240 -9.26 -4.12 -15.67
CA PRO A 240 -10.64 -3.80 -15.32
C PRO A 240 -10.80 -3.20 -13.92
N ASP A 241 -10.04 -3.65 -12.90
CA ASP A 241 -10.20 -3.12 -11.54
C ASP A 241 -9.72 -1.67 -11.46
N GLN A 242 -8.62 -1.30 -12.14
CA GLN A 242 -8.18 0.10 -12.20
C GLN A 242 -9.19 1.00 -12.93
N ARG A 243 -9.83 0.49 -14.00
CA ARG A 243 -10.88 1.21 -14.74
C ARG A 243 -12.09 1.48 -13.84
N ASP A 244 -12.61 0.45 -13.17
CA ASP A 244 -13.76 0.60 -12.27
C ASP A 244 -13.44 1.54 -11.08
N LEU A 245 -12.23 1.42 -10.50
CA LEU A 245 -11.80 2.33 -9.42
C LEU A 245 -11.71 3.78 -9.91
N ALA A 246 -11.10 4.02 -11.07
CA ALA A 246 -11.01 5.35 -11.65
C ALA A 246 -12.40 5.95 -11.92
N ASP A 247 -13.31 5.16 -12.50
CA ASP A 247 -14.67 5.60 -12.79
C ASP A 247 -15.46 5.94 -11.52
N ARG A 248 -15.35 5.13 -10.47
CA ARG A 248 -15.96 5.40 -9.16
C ARG A 248 -15.40 6.67 -8.53
N LEU A 249 -14.08 6.85 -8.54
CA LEU A 249 -13.43 8.04 -7.98
C LEU A 249 -13.84 9.31 -8.71
N ARG A 250 -13.90 9.30 -10.05
CA ARG A 250 -14.29 10.46 -10.87
C ARG A 250 -15.72 10.92 -10.61
N ARG A 251 -16.61 10.04 -10.18
CA ARG A 251 -17.98 10.39 -9.78
C ARG A 251 -18.04 11.14 -8.46
N LEU A 252 -17.03 10.97 -7.60
CA LEU A 252 -17.01 11.52 -6.24
C LEU A 252 -16.12 12.76 -6.12
N VAL A 253 -14.99 12.76 -6.82
CA VAL A 253 -13.98 13.81 -6.76
C VAL A 253 -13.60 14.16 -8.21
N PRO A 254 -13.48 15.46 -8.56
CA PRO A 254 -13.07 15.90 -9.91
C PRO A 254 -11.57 15.61 -10.14
N ILE A 255 -11.23 14.34 -10.25
CA ILE A 255 -9.89 13.84 -10.49
C ILE A 255 -9.71 13.64 -11.99
N GLU A 256 -8.63 14.19 -12.54
CA GLU A 256 -8.26 14.03 -13.93
C GLU A 256 -7.65 12.65 -14.17
N VAL A 257 -8.03 12.00 -15.28
CA VAL A 257 -7.30 10.85 -15.85
C VAL A 257 -6.50 11.36 -17.03
N ALA A 258 -5.19 11.24 -16.96
CA ALA A 258 -4.29 11.73 -17.99
C ALA A 258 -4.39 10.83 -19.23
N GLU A 259 -5.15 11.24 -20.24
CA GLU A 259 -5.19 10.57 -21.55
C GLU A 259 -3.95 10.87 -22.39
N ASP A 260 -3.39 12.07 -22.24
CA ASP A 260 -2.19 12.54 -22.90
C ASP A 260 -1.33 13.30 -21.90
N ALA A 261 -0.14 12.75 -21.64
CA ALA A 261 0.80 13.31 -20.69
C ALA A 261 1.30 14.71 -21.07
N ARG A 262 1.16 15.16 -22.33
CA ARG A 262 1.58 16.49 -22.78
C ARG A 262 0.58 17.58 -22.47
N ARG A 263 -0.66 17.23 -22.08
CA ARG A 263 -1.69 18.20 -21.73
C ARG A 263 -1.28 19.00 -20.49
N PRO A 264 -1.28 20.35 -20.53
CA PRO A 264 -0.88 21.16 -19.38
C PRO A 264 -1.69 20.88 -18.09
N ALA A 265 -2.98 20.55 -18.22
CA ALA A 265 -3.87 20.29 -17.10
C ALA A 265 -3.43 19.13 -16.19
N VAL A 266 -2.73 18.13 -16.75
CA VAL A 266 -2.14 16.99 -16.01
C VAL A 266 -1.12 17.45 -14.97
N TRP A 267 -0.46 18.58 -15.21
CA TRP A 267 0.66 19.07 -14.40
C TRP A 267 0.30 20.25 -13.50
N THR A 268 -0.94 20.71 -13.57
CA THR A 268 -1.51 21.71 -12.65
C THR A 268 -2.75 21.12 -11.95
N PRO A 269 -2.63 19.99 -11.26
CA PRO A 269 -3.76 19.37 -10.59
C PRO A 269 -4.23 20.28 -9.45
N HIS A 270 -5.54 20.50 -9.39
CA HIS A 270 -6.15 21.25 -8.31
C HIS A 270 -6.16 20.37 -7.05
N PRO A 271 -5.97 20.94 -5.84
CA PRO A 271 -6.21 20.19 -4.61
C PRO A 271 -7.61 19.60 -4.68
N GLY A 272 -7.71 18.28 -4.61
CA GLY A 272 -8.99 17.59 -4.71
C GLY A 272 -9.89 17.99 -3.54
N PRO A 273 -11.21 18.19 -3.74
CA PRO A 273 -12.18 18.27 -2.65
C PRO A 273 -12.38 16.86 -2.06
N TRP A 274 -11.34 16.37 -1.40
CA TRP A 274 -11.24 15.10 -0.70
C TRP A 274 -12.31 14.88 0.37
N ALA A 275 -13.03 15.95 0.74
CA ALA A 275 -14.18 15.91 1.65
C ALA A 275 -15.26 14.92 1.23
N ALA A 276 -15.44 14.68 -0.08
CA ALA A 276 -16.41 13.70 -0.58
C ALA A 276 -16.06 12.24 -0.19
N LEU A 277 -14.80 11.97 0.19
CA LEU A 277 -14.37 10.64 0.64
C LEU A 277 -14.52 10.44 2.16
N GLY A 278 -15.00 11.45 2.90
CA GLY A 278 -15.21 11.38 4.35
C GLY A 278 -14.03 11.90 5.18
N SER A 279 -14.08 11.62 6.49
CA SER A 279 -13.06 12.05 7.47
C SER A 279 -11.80 11.18 7.43
N ASP A 280 -10.62 11.80 7.52
CA ASP A 280 -9.33 11.09 7.57
C ASP A 280 -9.12 10.34 8.90
N ASP A 281 -9.88 10.69 9.95
CA ASP A 281 -9.72 10.16 11.29
C ASP A 281 -9.78 8.64 11.37
N ASP A 282 -10.74 8.02 10.69
CA ASP A 282 -10.91 6.57 10.73
C ASP A 282 -9.80 5.85 9.96
N ALA A 283 -9.46 6.35 8.79
CA ALA A 283 -8.38 5.77 7.98
C ALA A 283 -7.01 5.80 8.65
N ARG A 284 -6.75 6.82 9.49
CA ARG A 284 -5.52 6.89 10.31
C ARG A 284 -5.50 5.86 11.42
N ARG A 285 -6.67 5.46 11.92
CA ARG A 285 -6.81 4.50 13.02
C ARG A 285 -6.91 3.07 12.51
N GLU A 286 -7.25 2.81 11.25
CA GLU A 286 -7.43 1.45 10.76
C GLU A 286 -6.16 0.59 10.86
N ALA A 287 -5.00 1.09 10.42
CA ALA A 287 -3.74 0.35 10.57
C ALA A 287 -3.43 0.05 12.04
N GLN A 288 -3.76 0.98 12.95
CA GLN A 288 -3.63 0.79 14.40
C GLN A 288 -4.63 -0.22 14.96
N ARG A 289 -5.88 -0.25 14.47
CA ARG A 289 -6.92 -1.23 14.86
C ARG A 289 -6.50 -2.64 14.46
N ILE A 290 -5.97 -2.81 13.24
CA ILE A 290 -5.42 -4.09 12.78
C ILE A 290 -4.23 -4.48 13.64
N ALA A 291 -3.27 -3.58 13.86
CA ALA A 291 -2.10 -3.86 14.70
C ALA A 291 -2.48 -4.20 16.16
N ARG A 292 -3.55 -3.59 16.71
CA ARG A 292 -4.11 -3.97 18.01
C ARG A 292 -4.64 -5.40 18.01
N ARG A 293 -5.37 -5.81 16.97
CA ARG A 293 -5.88 -7.18 16.84
C ARG A 293 -4.74 -8.19 16.73
N VAL A 294 -3.69 -7.88 15.97
CA VAL A 294 -2.49 -8.72 15.86
C VAL A 294 -1.82 -8.92 17.22
N ARG A 295 -1.65 -7.85 18.01
CA ARG A 295 -1.12 -7.94 19.37
C ARG A 295 -1.98 -8.78 20.29
N GLN A 296 -3.30 -8.66 20.19
CA GLN A 296 -4.21 -9.49 20.99
C GLN A 296 -4.06 -10.97 20.66
N LEU A 297 -3.94 -11.32 19.37
CA LEU A 297 -3.74 -12.70 18.93
C LEU A 297 -2.39 -13.26 19.36
N ALA A 298 -1.31 -12.46 19.29
CA ALA A 298 0.03 -12.87 19.73
C ALA A 298 0.12 -13.21 21.23
N LEU A 299 -0.83 -12.72 22.04
CA LEU A 299 -0.87 -12.96 23.49
C LEU A 299 -1.74 -14.16 23.87
N ILE A 300 -2.48 -14.74 22.92
CA ILE A 300 -3.29 -15.93 23.20
C ILE A 300 -2.34 -17.12 23.31
N PRO A 301 -2.35 -17.87 24.43
CA PRO A 301 -1.59 -19.11 24.53
C PRO A 301 -1.99 -20.02 23.37
N THR A 302 -1.03 -20.34 22.50
CA THR A 302 -1.20 -21.32 21.43
C THR A 302 -1.25 -22.71 22.06
N VAL A 303 -2.40 -23.05 22.64
CA VAL A 303 -2.74 -24.42 23.00
C VAL A 303 -3.29 -25.07 21.72
N PHE A 304 -2.39 -25.67 20.94
CA PHE A 304 -2.75 -26.58 19.87
C PHE A 304 -2.01 -27.91 20.08
#